data_AF-A0A7K2N0T9-F1
#
_entry.id   AF-A0A7K2N0T9-F1
#
_cell.length_a   1.000
_cell.length_b   1.000
_cell.length_c   1.000
_cell.angle_alpha   90.00
_cell.angle_beta   90.00
_cell.angle_gamma   90.00
#
_symmetry.space_group_name_H-M   'P 1'
#
loop_
_entity.id
_entity.type
_entity.pdbx_description
1 polymer ?
#
loop_
_entity_poly.entity_id
_entity_poly.type
_entity_poly.pdbx_seq_one_letter_code
_entity_poly.pdbx_strand_id
1 'polypeptide(L)'
;GPVPPDPPQRSAAPGAQSSLFEPQAVHLPLTDLLAVYAEQQRRHERCEHPDRMRLLTAAESAGMLVAAELNHAGLPWRADVHREVLHDLLGERYAGGGEPRR
;
A
#
# COMPACT_ATOMS: atom_id res chain seq x y z
N GLY A 1 17.65 -17.33 -3.37
CA GLY A 1 16.96 -18.58 -3.72
C GLY A 1 15.79 -18.29 -4.64
N PRO A 2 15.03 -19.31 -5.09
CA PRO A 2 13.77 -19.07 -5.80
C PRO A 2 12.77 -18.35 -4.88
N VAL A 3 11.90 -17.54 -5.47
CA VAL A 3 10.78 -16.89 -4.75
C VAL A 3 9.82 -17.99 -4.27
N PRO A 4 9.39 -17.99 -2.99
CA PRO A 4 8.38 -18.92 -2.51
C PRO A 4 7.08 -18.84 -3.33
N PRO A 5 6.35 -19.95 -3.54
CA PRO A 5 5.09 -19.91 -4.27
C PRO A 5 4.04 -19.07 -3.53
N ASP A 6 3.24 -18.33 -4.29
CA ASP A 6 2.17 -17.50 -3.72
C ASP A 6 1.08 -18.36 -3.08
N PRO A 7 0.48 -17.90 -1.96
CA PRO A 7 -0.68 -18.56 -1.37
C PRO A 7 -1.93 -18.42 -2.27
N PRO A 8 -2.92 -19.32 -2.13
CA PRO A 8 -4.15 -19.27 -2.92
C PRO A 8 -4.96 -17.98 -2.67
N GLN A 9 -5.56 -17.44 -3.74
CA GLN A 9 -6.40 -16.24 -3.65
C GLN A 9 -7.69 -16.49 -2.85
N ARG A 10 -8.08 -15.54 -2.00
CA ARG A 10 -9.35 -15.57 -1.25
C ARG A 10 -10.52 -15.03 -2.07
N SER A 11 -11.71 -15.59 -1.83
CA SER A 11 -12.98 -15.05 -2.33
C SER A 11 -13.35 -13.74 -1.60
N ALA A 12 -13.69 -12.69 -2.34
CA ALA A 12 -14.14 -11.42 -1.77
C ALA A 12 -15.57 -11.53 -1.20
N ALA A 13 -15.82 -10.96 -0.01
CA ALA A 13 -17.16 -10.82 0.55
C ALA A 13 -17.84 -9.57 -0.05
N PRO A 14 -19.09 -9.67 -0.58
CA PRO A 14 -19.79 -8.53 -1.15
C PRO A 14 -19.97 -7.39 -0.12
N GLY A 15 -19.59 -6.16 -0.48
CA GLY A 15 -19.79 -4.96 0.35
C GLY A 15 -18.70 -4.68 1.39
N ALA A 16 -17.72 -5.56 1.54
CA ALA A 16 -16.52 -5.28 2.33
C ALA A 16 -15.34 -4.95 1.41
N GLN A 17 -14.66 -3.83 1.65
CA GLN A 17 -13.26 -3.70 1.24
C GLN A 17 -12.42 -4.52 2.22
N SER A 18 -12.43 -5.84 2.04
CA SER A 18 -11.44 -6.68 2.71
C SER A 18 -10.06 -6.19 2.30
N SER A 19 -9.14 -6.05 3.26
CA SER A 19 -7.75 -5.72 2.94
C SER A 19 -7.24 -6.70 1.88
N LEU A 20 -6.65 -6.17 0.80
CA LEU A 20 -6.10 -6.99 -0.29
C LEU A 20 -5.02 -7.97 0.23
N PHE A 21 -4.35 -7.59 1.33
CA PHE A 21 -3.40 -8.42 2.07
C PHE A 21 -3.74 -8.42 3.57
N GLU A 22 -3.74 -9.59 4.21
CA GLU A 22 -3.59 -9.65 5.67
C GLU A 22 -2.09 -9.77 5.99
N PRO A 23 -1.49 -8.81 6.70
CA PRO A 23 -0.09 -8.89 7.05
C PRO A 23 0.12 -10.04 8.03
N GLN A 24 0.69 -11.14 7.53
CA GLN A 24 1.23 -12.20 8.39
C GLN A 24 2.65 -11.82 8.80
N ALA A 25 2.97 -12.00 10.08
CA ALA A 25 4.33 -11.86 10.55
C ALA A 25 5.18 -13.00 9.97
N VAL A 26 5.94 -12.70 8.92
CA VAL A 26 6.91 -13.63 8.33
C VAL A 26 8.27 -13.31 8.90
N HIS A 27 8.94 -14.30 9.50
CA HIS A 27 10.33 -14.15 9.88
C HIS A 27 11.22 -14.22 8.64
N LEU A 28 11.74 -13.07 8.20
CA LEU A 28 12.70 -12.96 7.10
C LEU A 28 14.11 -12.68 7.66
N PRO A 29 15.12 -13.51 7.37
CA PRO A 29 16.51 -13.18 7.66
C PRO A 29 16.90 -11.84 7.02
N LEU A 30 17.73 -11.05 7.71
CA LEU A 30 18.17 -9.74 7.21
C LEU A 30 18.78 -9.81 5.80
N THR A 31 19.56 -10.86 5.52
CA THR A 31 20.17 -11.07 4.19
C THR A 31 19.14 -11.22 3.08
N ASP A 32 18.03 -11.93 3.35
CA ASP A 32 16.95 -12.10 2.39
C ASP A 32 16.16 -10.79 2.21
N LEU A 33 15.95 -10.05 3.29
CA LEU A 33 15.34 -8.72 3.24
C LEU A 33 16.15 -7.75 2.38
N LEU A 34 17.48 -7.74 2.53
CA LEU A 34 18.37 -6.93 1.69
C LEU A 34 18.29 -7.34 0.22
N ALA A 35 18.17 -8.63 -0.08
CA ALA A 35 18.02 -9.12 -1.45
C ALA A 35 16.70 -8.66 -2.09
N VAL A 36 15.58 -8.73 -1.35
CA VAL A 36 14.27 -8.23 -1.78
C VAL A 36 14.31 -6.72 -1.98
N TYR A 37 14.89 -5.97 -1.05
CA TYR A 37 15.03 -4.52 -1.16
C TYR A 37 15.86 -4.13 -2.38
N ALA A 38 17.00 -4.80 -2.63
CA ALA A 38 17.81 -4.55 -3.81
C ALA A 38 17.04 -4.82 -5.12
N GLU A 39 16.18 -5.85 -5.15
CA GLU A 39 15.33 -6.11 -6.31
C GLU A 39 14.22 -5.08 -6.49
N GLN A 40 13.61 -4.62 -5.39
CA GLN A 40 12.64 -3.53 -5.43
C GLN A 40 13.27 -2.26 -6.06
N GLN A 41 14.48 -1.89 -5.66
CA GLN A 41 15.17 -0.74 -6.22
C GLN A 41 15.44 -0.89 -7.72
N ARG A 42 15.88 -2.07 -8.17
CA ARG A 42 16.03 -2.36 -9.60
C ARG A 42 14.71 -2.30 -10.38
N ARG A 43 13.58 -2.65 -9.76
CA ARG A 43 12.26 -2.53 -10.38
C ARG A 43 11.83 -1.07 -10.51
N HIS A 44 12.05 -0.25 -9.48
CA HIS A 44 11.79 1.18 -9.55
C HIS A 44 12.56 1.85 -10.71
N GLU A 45 13.82 1.47 -10.91
CA GLU A 45 14.66 1.98 -12.00
C GLU A 45 14.14 1.62 -13.41
N ARG A 46 13.39 0.52 -13.54
CA ARG A 46 12.82 0.06 -14.82
C ARG A 46 11.43 0.62 -15.10
N CYS A 47 10.82 1.34 -14.15
CA CYS A 47 9.55 2.01 -14.38
C CYS A 47 9.71 3.16 -15.38
N GLU A 48 8.65 3.52 -16.09
CA GLU A 48 8.63 4.67 -17.02
C GLU A 48 9.02 5.98 -16.33
N HIS A 49 8.68 6.12 -15.04
CA HIS A 49 9.02 7.27 -14.20
C HIS A 49 9.64 6.84 -12.87
N PRO A 50 10.95 6.54 -12.82
CA PRO A 50 11.60 6.00 -11.63
C PRO A 50 11.49 6.89 -10.38
N ASP A 51 11.65 8.20 -10.54
CA ASP A 51 11.54 9.16 -9.43
C ASP A 51 10.13 9.22 -8.83
N ARG A 52 9.11 9.17 -9.69
CA ARG A 52 7.71 9.16 -9.25
C ARG A 52 7.36 7.84 -8.55
N MET A 53 7.88 6.71 -9.05
CA MET A 53 7.69 5.42 -8.40
C MET A 53 8.32 5.40 -7.00
N ARG A 54 9.57 5.90 -6.87
CA ARG A 54 10.24 6.04 -5.56
C ARG A 54 9.43 6.91 -4.59
N LEU A 55 8.93 8.05 -5.06
CA LEU A 55 8.10 8.94 -4.26
C LEU A 55 6.79 8.25 -3.81
N LEU A 56 6.12 7.56 -4.72
CA LEU A 56 4.87 6.85 -4.43
C LEU A 56 5.07 5.80 -3.33
N THR A 57 6.09 4.95 -3.46
CA THR A 57 6.40 3.92 -2.45
C THR A 57 6.75 4.52 -1.09
N ALA A 58 7.51 5.62 -1.07
CA ALA A 58 7.85 6.32 0.17
C ALA A 58 6.60 6.90 0.84
N ALA A 59 5.72 7.54 0.07
CA ALA A 59 4.47 8.10 0.55
C ALA A 59 3.51 7.02 1.09
N GLU A 60 3.39 5.88 0.40
CA GLU A 60 2.61 4.73 0.85
C GLU A 60 3.14 4.17 2.18
N SER A 61 4.47 4.00 2.28
CA SER A 61 5.12 3.51 3.51
C SER A 61 4.89 4.46 4.69
N ALA A 62 5.04 5.77 4.46
CA ALA A 62 4.79 6.80 5.48
C ALA A 62 3.32 6.81 5.92
N GLY A 63 2.37 6.72 4.98
CA GLY A 63 0.95 6.63 5.29
C GLY A 63 0.60 5.41 6.13
N MET A 64 1.20 4.26 5.83
CA MET A 64 1.01 3.03 6.63
C MET A 64 1.59 3.14 8.04
N LEU A 65 2.75 3.78 8.21
CA LEU A 65 3.33 4.04 9.53
C LEU A 65 2.43 4.97 10.35
N VAL A 66 1.95 6.07 9.77
CA VAL A 66 1.00 6.99 10.42
C VAL A 66 -0.26 6.23 10.84
N ALA A 67 -0.85 5.41 9.95
CA ALA A 67 -2.03 4.63 10.29
C ALA A 67 -1.78 3.64 11.46
N ALA A 68 -0.61 2.99 11.48
CA ALA A 68 -0.23 2.10 12.56
C ALA A 68 -0.04 2.85 13.90
N GLU A 69 0.57 4.03 13.88
CA GLU A 69 0.73 4.88 15.07
C GLU A 69 -0.61 5.39 15.59
N LEU A 70 -1.51 5.86 14.70
CA LEU A 70 -2.86 6.28 15.07
C LEU A 70 -3.64 5.13 15.72
N ASN A 71 -3.53 3.92 15.17
CA ASN A 71 -4.14 2.72 15.74
C ASN A 71 -3.56 2.39 17.12
N HIS A 72 -2.23 2.41 17.26
CA HIS A 72 -1.55 2.17 18.53
C HIS A 72 -1.93 3.19 19.62
N ALA A 73 -2.05 4.47 19.25
CA ALA A 73 -2.47 5.54 20.14
C ALA A 73 -3.96 5.51 20.48
N GLY A 74 -4.75 4.62 19.87
CA GLY A 74 -6.19 4.52 20.07
C GLY A 74 -6.98 5.71 19.52
N LEU A 75 -6.42 6.45 18.55
CA LEU A 75 -7.09 7.59 17.95
C LEU A 75 -8.27 7.10 17.10
N PRO A 76 -9.52 7.52 17.40
CA PRO A 76 -10.69 7.02 16.68
C PRO A 76 -10.66 7.51 15.24
N TRP A 77 -10.63 6.56 14.29
CA TRP A 77 -10.71 6.88 12.87
C TRP A 77 -12.09 7.44 12.51
N ARG A 78 -12.11 8.68 12.01
CA ARG A 78 -13.32 9.37 11.53
C ARG A 78 -13.25 9.60 10.03
N ALA A 79 -13.94 8.75 9.27
CA ALA A 79 -13.88 8.76 7.81
C ALA A 79 -14.46 10.04 7.18
N ASP A 80 -15.41 10.71 7.83
CA ASP A 80 -15.94 12.01 7.44
C ASP A 80 -14.86 13.10 7.50
N VAL A 81 -14.17 13.22 8.64
CA VAL A 81 -13.08 14.19 8.83
C VAL A 81 -11.93 13.93 7.85
N HIS A 82 -11.55 12.67 7.67
CA HIS A 82 -10.50 12.33 6.71
C HIS A 82 -10.87 12.72 5.28
N ARG A 83 -12.14 12.54 4.87
CA ARG A 83 -12.61 12.96 3.55
C ARG A 83 -12.62 14.48 3.39
N GLU A 84 -13.00 15.22 4.43
CA GLU A 84 -12.95 16.68 4.45
C GLU A 84 -11.52 17.19 4.26
N VAL A 85 -10.57 16.65 5.03
CA VAL A 85 -9.14 17.00 4.88
C VAL A 85 -8.62 16.67 3.47
N LEU A 86 -8.95 15.50 2.93
CA LEU A 86 -8.54 15.16 1.56
C LEU A 86 -9.18 16.09 0.53
N HIS A 87 -10.42 16.50 0.73
CA HIS A 87 -11.11 17.43 -0.16
C HIS A 87 -10.43 18.81 -0.14
N ASP A 88 -10.09 19.32 1.03
CA ASP A 88 -9.43 20.61 1.19
C ASP A 88 -8.03 20.61 0.57
N LEU A 89 -7.29 19.50 0.70
CA LEU A 89 -5.92 19.39 0.21
C LEU A 89 -5.83 19.04 -1.28
N LEU A 90 -6.73 18.19 -1.79
CA LEU A 90 -6.63 17.60 -3.13
C LEU A 90 -7.77 18.01 -4.08
N GLY A 91 -8.80 18.69 -3.58
CA GLY A 91 -9.99 19.07 -4.34
C GLY A 91 -11.04 17.96 -4.41
N GLU A 92 -11.95 18.06 -5.38
CA GLU A 92 -12.99 17.04 -5.57
C GLU A 92 -12.40 15.68 -5.91
N ARG A 93 -12.95 14.63 -5.28
CA ARG A 93 -12.53 13.25 -5.54
C ARG A 93 -12.87 12.89 -6.98
N TYR A 94 -11.89 12.37 -7.72
CA TYR A 94 -12.13 11.77 -9.02
C TYR A 94 -13.13 10.60 -8.89
N ALA A 95 -14.26 10.66 -9.62
CA ALA A 95 -15.39 9.75 -9.45
C ALA A 95 -15.07 8.28 -9.76
N GLY A 96 -13.96 7.98 -10.45
CA GLY A 96 -13.34 6.64 -10.50
C GLY A 96 -14.26 5.50 -10.96
N GLY A 97 -15.29 5.78 -11.74
CA GLY A 97 -16.22 4.77 -12.26
C GLY A 97 -15.74 4.24 -13.60
N GLY A 98 -15.13 3.06 -13.61
CA GLY A 98 -14.76 2.34 -14.83
C GLY A 98 -13.50 1.49 -14.65
N GLU A 99 -13.49 0.31 -15.27
CA GLU A 99 -12.27 -0.50 -15.38
C GLU A 99 -11.17 0.33 -16.08
N PRO A 100 -9.90 0.31 -15.61
CA PRO A 100 -8.81 0.92 -16.33
C PRO A 100 -8.78 0.35 -17.76
N ARG A 101 -8.87 1.25 -18.74
CA ARG A 101 -8.84 0.86 -20.15
C ARG A 101 -7.47 0.23 -20.42
N ARG A 102 -7.49 -0.99 -20.94
CA ARG A 102 -6.28 -1.70 -21.42
C ARG A 102 -5.49 -0.85 -22.40
#